data_AF-A0A8J5RYM6-F1
#
_entry.id   AF-A0A8J5RYM6-F1
#
_cell.length_a   1.000
_cell.length_b   1.000
_cell.length_c   1.000
_cell.angle_alpha   90.00
_cell.angle_beta   90.00
_cell.angle_gamma   90.00
#
_symmetry.space_group_name_H-M   'P 1'
#
loop_
_entity.id
_entity.type
_entity.pdbx_description
1 polymer ?
#
loop_
_entity_poly.entity_id
_entity_poly.type
_entity_poly.pdbx_seq_one_letter_code
_entity_poly.pdbx_strand_id
1 'polypeptide(L)'
;MTGFLLAISFVGLLNLLPLRKALIIDYKLTYPSGTATAVLINGFHTPQGDNGAEKQVREFLKFFGISFLWSFFQWFYTGGESCGFLQFPTFGLKAWKQTFYFDFSLTYVGAGMICSHHVNLSTLFGAILSWGIMWPLISKQKGNWYPGDVPESSMTSLLGYKAFLCVALIVGDGLYHFIKVTCIIAKSLHERSNHRHVKKGTNEGTLEIDDMQRDEFFNKDYVPNRLVYAGYTILSLIAIVSIPLMFRQVKWYYVVVAYVLAPVLGFSNAYGTGLTDMNMSYNYGKIALFIFAAWGGRDNGVIAGLVGCGIVKQLVQVSADLMHDFKTAHLTSTSPRSMLVGQAIGTAMGCIISPLTFLLFYRAFDIGNPEGYWKAPYALIFRNMAILGVEGLSALPKYCLELSAGLFAFSVLINLMRDFLPSKYRDYMPLPMAMAVPFLVGANFAIDMCVGSLVVFVWHNINRKDAALLVPAVASGFICGDGIWTFPSSLLSLGKVKPPICMKFTPGS
;
A
#
# COMPACT_ATOMS: atom_id res chain seq x y z
N MET A 1 -1.24 -3.58 -25.51
CA MET A 1 -1.00 -3.08 -24.13
C MET A 1 -1.91 -1.92 -23.78
N THR A 2 -1.95 -0.83 -24.55
CA THR A 2 -2.84 0.32 -24.33
C THR A 2 -4.32 -0.07 -24.17
N GLY A 3 -4.87 -0.88 -25.10
CA GLY A 3 -6.26 -1.34 -25.00
C GLY A 3 -6.57 -2.16 -23.75
N PHE A 4 -5.60 -2.94 -23.25
CA PHE A 4 -5.76 -3.70 -22.00
C PHE A 4 -5.81 -2.76 -20.80
N LEU A 5 -4.87 -1.79 -20.72
CA LEU A 5 -4.84 -0.81 -19.63
C LEU A 5 -6.10 0.06 -19.60
N LEU A 6 -6.60 0.50 -20.76
CA LEU A 6 -7.86 1.24 -20.87
C LEU A 6 -9.04 0.42 -20.35
N ALA A 7 -9.11 -0.87 -20.66
CA ALA A 7 -10.20 -1.73 -20.22
C ALA A 7 -10.25 -1.93 -18.69
N ILE A 8 -9.09 -2.01 -18.03
CA ILE A 8 -9.02 -2.36 -16.60
C ILE A 8 -8.89 -1.15 -15.67
N SER A 9 -8.28 -0.04 -16.10
CA SER A 9 -7.86 1.04 -15.17
C SER A 9 -9.01 1.93 -14.75
N PHE A 10 -9.94 2.25 -15.66
CA PHE A 10 -11.07 3.14 -15.36
C PHE A 10 -12.08 2.53 -14.39
N VAL A 11 -12.21 1.20 -14.36
CA VAL A 11 -13.13 0.53 -13.43
C VAL A 11 -12.69 0.75 -11.97
N GLY A 12 -11.37 0.77 -11.73
CA GLY A 12 -10.81 1.05 -10.41
C GLY A 12 -11.24 2.41 -9.85
N LEU A 13 -11.41 3.43 -10.72
CA LEU A 13 -11.86 4.76 -10.32
C LEU A 13 -13.29 4.77 -9.77
N LEU A 14 -14.13 3.81 -10.16
CA LEU A 14 -15.53 3.73 -9.74
C LEU A 14 -15.74 2.75 -8.58
N ASN A 15 -14.78 1.87 -8.33
CA ASN A 15 -14.89 0.73 -7.42
C ASN A 15 -15.22 1.13 -5.97
N LEU A 16 -14.50 2.11 -5.41
CA LEU A 16 -14.65 2.54 -4.02
C LEU A 16 -15.33 3.91 -3.83
N LEU A 17 -15.79 4.54 -4.92
CA LEU A 17 -16.51 5.82 -4.83
C LEU A 17 -17.69 5.80 -3.84
N PRO A 18 -18.54 4.75 -3.79
CA PRO A 18 -19.65 4.71 -2.84
C PRO A 18 -19.19 4.62 -1.38
N LEU A 19 -17.99 4.09 -1.15
CA LEU A 19 -17.40 3.86 0.17
C LEU A 19 -16.46 5.00 0.62
N ARG A 20 -16.28 6.05 -0.20
CA ARG A 20 -15.39 7.17 0.10
C ARG A 20 -15.71 7.84 1.44
N LYS A 21 -16.99 8.00 1.77
CA LYS A 21 -17.43 8.62 3.02
C LYS A 21 -17.03 7.75 4.22
N ALA A 22 -17.22 6.44 4.11
CA ALA A 22 -16.85 5.52 5.16
C ALA A 22 -15.35 5.61 5.46
N LEU A 23 -14.50 5.55 4.43
CA LEU A 23 -13.04 5.55 4.59
C LEU A 23 -12.48 6.91 5.07
N ILE A 24 -12.95 8.02 4.50
CA ILE A 24 -12.38 9.36 4.75
C ILE A 24 -12.99 10.05 5.95
N ILE A 25 -14.32 10.00 6.10
CA ILE A 25 -15.07 10.74 7.13
C ILE A 25 -15.34 9.84 8.34
N ASP A 26 -15.91 8.65 8.14
CA ASP A 26 -16.39 7.84 9.26
C ASP A 26 -15.22 7.14 9.99
N TYR A 27 -14.28 6.53 9.26
CA TYR A 27 -13.06 5.93 9.84
C TYR A 27 -11.94 6.94 10.09
N LYS A 28 -12.02 8.15 9.54
CA LYS A 28 -10.99 9.19 9.62
C LYS A 28 -9.58 8.66 9.33
N LEU A 29 -9.44 7.79 8.31
CA LEU A 29 -8.14 7.24 7.93
C LEU A 29 -7.16 8.36 7.58
N THR A 30 -5.90 8.18 7.97
CA THR A 30 -4.88 9.23 7.86
C THR A 30 -4.45 9.43 6.41
N TYR A 31 -4.23 8.35 5.65
CA TYR A 31 -3.60 8.40 4.32
C TYR A 31 -2.37 9.32 4.32
N PRO A 32 -1.26 8.91 4.95
CA PRO A 32 -0.13 9.79 5.28
C PRO A 32 0.38 10.66 4.12
N SER A 33 0.62 10.08 2.95
CA SER A 33 1.03 10.81 1.74
C SER A 33 -0.02 11.80 1.24
N GLY A 34 -1.31 11.49 1.37
CA GLY A 34 -2.39 12.41 1.01
C GLY A 34 -2.50 13.58 1.99
N THR A 35 -2.34 13.30 3.28
CA THR A 35 -2.29 14.33 4.33
C THR A 35 -1.08 15.24 4.17
N ALA A 36 0.10 14.68 3.93
CA ALA A 36 1.32 15.43 3.62
C ALA A 36 1.11 16.41 2.46
N THR A 37 0.53 15.91 1.37
CA THR A 37 0.21 16.71 0.18
C THR A 37 -0.76 17.85 0.51
N ALA A 38 -1.83 17.57 1.27
CA ALA A 38 -2.81 18.57 1.63
C ALA A 38 -2.25 19.68 2.52
N VAL A 39 -1.43 19.32 3.51
CA VAL A 39 -0.76 20.29 4.39
C VAL A 39 0.10 21.25 3.58
N LEU A 40 0.83 20.75 2.57
CA LEU A 40 1.63 21.59 1.70
C LEU A 40 0.78 22.51 0.83
N ILE A 41 -0.27 21.98 0.17
CA ILE A 41 -1.15 22.79 -0.67
C ILE A 41 -1.77 23.93 0.16
N ASN A 42 -2.33 23.61 1.33
CA ASN A 42 -2.92 24.60 2.22
C ASN A 42 -1.88 25.61 2.70
N GLY A 43 -0.67 25.15 3.07
CA GLY A 43 0.43 26.04 3.48
C GLY A 43 0.85 27.02 2.39
N PHE A 44 0.89 26.61 1.12
CA PHE A 44 1.22 27.50 0.00
C PHE A 44 0.08 28.45 -0.42
N HIS A 45 -1.18 28.07 -0.15
CA HIS A 45 -2.37 28.80 -0.65
C HIS A 45 -3.18 29.50 0.44
N THR A 46 -2.63 29.65 1.66
CA THR A 46 -3.34 30.36 2.74
C THR A 46 -3.47 31.86 2.37
N PRO A 47 -4.69 32.40 2.18
CA PRO A 47 -4.87 33.81 1.88
C PRO A 47 -4.57 34.63 3.13
N GLN A 48 -3.66 35.60 3.02
CA GLN A 48 -3.03 36.38 4.10
C GLN A 48 -1.92 35.58 4.81
N GLY A 49 -0.73 36.17 4.87
CA GLY A 49 0.48 35.57 5.42
C GLY A 49 0.34 35.19 6.90
N ASP A 50 -0.26 34.02 7.14
CA ASP A 50 -0.23 33.39 8.45
C ASP A 50 1.23 33.01 8.73
N ASN A 51 1.78 33.59 9.80
CA ASN A 51 3.11 33.27 10.30
C ASN A 51 3.29 31.75 10.50
N GLY A 52 2.20 31.01 10.75
CA GLY A 52 2.18 29.56 10.81
C GLY A 52 2.49 28.88 9.47
N ALA A 53 1.87 29.33 8.38
CA ALA A 53 2.04 28.76 7.04
C ALA A 53 3.45 29.01 6.48
N GLU A 54 3.98 30.22 6.67
CA GLU A 54 5.36 30.54 6.27
C GLU A 54 6.37 29.69 7.05
N LYS A 55 6.14 29.49 8.36
CA LYS A 55 6.97 28.62 9.20
C LYS A 55 6.88 27.16 8.72
N GLN A 56 5.71 26.66 8.35
CA GLN A 56 5.54 25.30 7.81
C GLN A 56 6.31 25.11 6.50
N VAL A 57 6.21 26.05 5.55
CA VAL A 57 6.93 25.98 4.27
C VAL A 57 8.44 26.05 4.49
N ARG A 58 8.90 26.93 5.40
CA ARG A 58 10.33 27.06 5.73
C ARG A 58 10.89 25.78 6.37
N GLU A 59 10.19 25.22 7.35
CA GLU A 59 10.62 23.95 7.97
C GLU A 59 10.55 22.81 6.94
N PHE A 60 9.52 22.75 6.11
CA PHE A 60 9.44 21.77 5.01
C PHE A 60 10.67 21.86 4.11
N LEU A 61 11.00 23.05 3.57
CA LEU A 61 12.16 23.23 2.68
C LEU A 61 13.48 22.89 3.35
N LYS A 62 13.62 23.20 4.64
CA LYS A 62 14.80 22.88 5.44
C LYS A 62 14.98 21.36 5.58
N PHE A 63 13.94 20.65 6.02
CA PHE A 63 14.00 19.20 6.21
C PHE A 63 14.00 18.43 4.88
N PHE A 64 13.39 18.99 3.84
CA PHE A 64 13.54 18.55 2.45
C PHE A 64 15.01 18.59 2.02
N GLY A 65 15.69 19.73 2.20
CA GLY A 65 17.11 19.87 1.87
C GLY A 65 17.99 18.91 2.67
N ILE A 66 17.74 18.77 3.98
CA ILE A 66 18.45 17.80 4.84
C ILE A 66 18.25 16.38 4.31
N SER A 67 17.02 15.99 3.99
CA SER A 67 16.69 14.65 3.53
C SER A 67 17.29 14.33 2.16
N PHE A 68 17.23 15.29 1.24
CA PHE A 68 17.86 15.19 -0.07
C PHE A 68 19.38 15.05 0.03
N LEU A 69 20.04 15.88 0.84
CA LEU A 69 21.48 15.81 1.07
C LEU A 69 21.90 14.53 1.79
N TRP A 70 21.08 14.04 2.72
CA TRP A 70 21.31 12.77 3.38
C TRP A 70 21.24 11.60 2.39
N SER A 71 20.25 11.60 1.51
CA SER A 71 20.07 10.56 0.49
C SER A 71 21.18 10.59 -0.56
N PHE A 72 21.63 11.79 -0.94
CA PHE A 72 22.84 12.00 -1.73
C PHE A 72 24.08 11.43 -1.05
N PHE A 73 24.27 11.73 0.24
CA PHE A 73 25.38 11.22 1.01
C PHE A 73 25.35 9.69 1.12
N GLN A 74 24.18 9.10 1.41
CA GLN A 74 24.01 7.65 1.45
C GLN A 74 24.35 6.99 0.12
N TRP A 75 23.94 7.60 -1.00
CA TRP A 75 24.21 7.10 -2.33
C TRP A 75 25.71 6.85 -2.56
N PHE A 76 26.63 7.70 -2.07
CA PHE A 76 28.08 7.50 -2.22
C PHE A 76 28.57 6.13 -1.72
N TYR A 77 27.90 5.53 -0.74
CA TYR A 77 28.29 4.29 -0.07
C TYR A 77 27.60 3.04 -0.63
N THR A 78 26.80 3.19 -1.70
CA THR A 78 26.00 2.11 -2.31
C THR A 78 26.67 1.45 -3.52
N GLY A 79 28.00 1.51 -3.64
CA GLY A 79 28.78 1.12 -4.82
C GLY A 79 28.74 -0.36 -5.22
N GLY A 80 28.01 -1.22 -4.52
CA GLY A 80 27.92 -2.66 -4.80
C GLY A 80 26.67 -3.34 -4.25
N GLU A 81 26.54 -4.64 -4.50
CA GLU A 81 25.40 -5.43 -4.01
C GLU A 81 25.43 -5.52 -2.47
N SER A 82 24.33 -5.09 -1.84
CA SER A 82 24.18 -5.04 -0.38
C SER A 82 25.19 -4.12 0.33
N CYS A 83 25.53 -2.99 -0.28
CA CYS A 83 26.39 -1.96 0.32
C CYS A 83 25.60 -0.71 0.71
N GLY A 84 26.06 -0.02 1.76
CA GLY A 84 25.58 1.31 2.16
C GLY A 84 24.99 1.37 3.56
N PHE A 85 24.58 2.58 3.97
CA PHE A 85 23.94 2.84 5.26
C PHE A 85 22.62 2.08 5.44
N LEU A 86 21.94 1.76 4.34
CA LEU A 86 20.75 0.91 4.29
C LEU A 86 20.98 -0.52 4.81
N GLN A 87 22.22 -0.90 5.13
CA GLN A 87 22.59 -2.21 5.68
C GLN A 87 23.34 -2.08 7.02
N PHE A 88 23.30 -0.91 7.65
CA PHE A 88 24.04 -0.66 8.89
C PHE A 88 23.50 -1.53 10.04
N PRO A 89 24.30 -2.39 10.68
CA PRO A 89 23.83 -3.35 11.68
C PRO A 89 23.69 -2.68 13.06
N THR A 90 22.74 -1.75 13.20
CA THR A 90 22.53 -0.93 14.42
C THR A 90 22.41 -1.75 15.70
N PHE A 91 21.78 -2.92 15.62
CA PHE A 91 21.55 -3.83 16.75
C PHE A 91 22.46 -5.07 16.70
N GLY A 92 23.54 -5.01 15.92
CA GLY A 92 24.50 -6.10 15.73
C GLY A 92 24.17 -7.04 14.56
N LEU A 93 25.16 -7.84 14.15
CA LEU A 93 25.10 -8.66 12.94
C LEU A 93 24.04 -9.78 12.99
N LYS A 94 23.70 -10.27 14.19
CA LYS A 94 22.66 -11.30 14.36
C LYS A 94 21.27 -10.73 14.10
N ALA A 95 20.99 -9.54 14.63
CA ALA A 95 19.74 -8.81 14.40
C ALA A 95 19.64 -8.37 12.93
N TRP A 96 20.75 -7.91 12.34
CA TRP A 96 20.83 -7.55 10.93
C TRP A 96 20.44 -8.71 9.98
N LYS A 97 20.92 -9.94 10.26
CA LYS A 97 20.49 -11.14 9.49
C LYS A 97 18.99 -11.40 9.54
N GLN A 98 18.31 -10.96 10.59
CA GLN A 98 16.86 -11.04 10.74
C GLN A 98 16.16 -9.74 10.33
N THR A 99 16.83 -8.85 9.59
CA THR A 99 16.33 -7.54 9.14
C THR A 99 16.05 -6.54 10.26
N PHE A 100 16.45 -6.81 11.51
CA PHE A 100 16.33 -5.85 12.62
C PHE A 100 17.53 -4.91 12.63
N TYR A 101 17.39 -3.80 11.93
CA TYR A 101 18.34 -2.70 11.93
C TYR A 101 17.64 -1.40 11.53
N PHE A 102 18.27 -0.25 11.81
CA PHE A 102 17.79 1.05 11.35
C PHE A 102 18.38 1.29 9.95
N ASP A 103 17.54 1.43 8.94
CA ASP A 103 18.03 1.56 7.56
C ASP A 103 18.37 3.00 7.17
N PHE A 104 18.15 3.95 8.07
CA PHE A 104 18.38 5.38 7.88
C PHE A 104 17.58 5.99 6.71
N SER A 105 16.49 5.37 6.27
CA SER A 105 15.54 5.96 5.32
C SER A 105 14.69 7.01 6.01
N LEU A 106 14.92 8.27 5.63
CA LEU A 106 14.11 9.38 6.13
C LEU A 106 12.67 9.32 5.61
N THR A 107 12.42 8.64 4.49
CA THR A 107 11.06 8.34 4.03
C THR A 107 10.27 7.55 5.08
N TYR A 108 10.82 6.45 5.60
CA TYR A 108 10.12 5.64 6.60
C TYR A 108 10.00 6.33 7.96
N VAL A 109 11.02 7.10 8.36
CA VAL A 109 10.93 7.95 9.55
C VAL A 109 9.81 8.99 9.39
N GLY A 110 9.73 9.67 8.25
CA GLY A 110 8.67 10.64 7.95
C GLY A 110 7.28 10.00 7.92
N ALA A 111 7.13 8.84 7.28
CA ALA A 111 5.87 8.08 7.32
C ALA A 111 5.49 7.70 8.76
N GLY A 112 6.46 7.30 9.58
CA GLY A 112 6.29 7.02 11.01
C GLY A 112 5.85 8.23 11.83
N MET A 113 6.31 9.45 11.48
CA MET A 113 5.88 10.68 12.14
C MET A 113 4.41 11.05 11.86
N ILE A 114 3.87 10.67 10.70
CA ILE A 114 2.47 10.96 10.32
C ILE A 114 1.53 9.84 10.79
N CYS A 115 1.97 8.59 10.75
CA CYS A 115 1.18 7.45 11.20
C CYS A 115 0.91 7.53 12.72
N SER A 116 -0.25 7.02 13.14
CA SER A 116 -0.54 6.94 14.57
C SER A 116 0.42 5.98 15.29
N HIS A 117 0.71 6.24 16.56
CA HIS A 117 1.65 5.41 17.33
C HIS A 117 1.15 3.96 17.43
N HIS A 118 -0.18 3.77 17.45
CA HIS A 118 -0.81 2.46 17.43
C HIS A 118 -0.49 1.68 16.14
N VAL A 119 -0.44 2.35 14.98
CA VAL A 119 -0.03 1.72 13.71
C VAL A 119 1.44 1.29 13.81
N ASN A 120 2.33 2.18 14.25
CA ASN A 120 3.77 1.91 14.32
C ASN A 120 4.11 0.81 15.35
N LEU A 121 3.41 0.76 16.48
CA LEU A 121 3.56 -0.33 17.44
C LEU A 121 3.00 -1.66 16.91
N SER A 122 1.92 -1.61 16.12
CA SER A 122 1.38 -2.81 15.45
C SER A 122 2.32 -3.32 14.36
N THR A 123 2.94 -2.44 13.56
CA THR A 123 3.98 -2.84 12.60
C THR A 123 5.18 -3.43 13.34
N LEU A 124 5.63 -2.85 14.46
CA LEU A 124 6.71 -3.42 15.27
C LEU A 124 6.36 -4.82 15.81
N PHE A 125 5.15 -5.01 16.33
CA PHE A 125 4.68 -6.31 16.78
C PHE A 125 4.64 -7.34 15.63
N GLY A 126 4.17 -6.92 14.45
CA GLY A 126 4.24 -7.72 13.23
C GLY A 126 5.66 -8.11 12.82
N ALA A 127 6.63 -7.21 12.98
CA ALA A 127 8.04 -7.46 12.70
C ALA A 127 8.65 -8.49 13.65
N ILE A 128 8.36 -8.35 14.96
CA ILE A 128 8.79 -9.32 16.00
C ILE A 128 8.19 -10.69 15.71
N LEU A 129 6.89 -10.77 15.42
CA LEU A 129 6.22 -12.02 15.11
C LEU A 129 6.80 -12.68 13.86
N SER A 130 6.97 -11.93 12.77
CA SER A 130 7.43 -12.47 11.49
C SER A 130 8.92 -12.78 11.47
N TRP A 131 9.77 -11.75 11.49
CA TRP A 131 11.22 -11.89 11.35
C TRP A 131 11.93 -12.30 12.63
N GLY A 132 11.35 -12.01 13.80
CA GLY A 132 11.91 -12.41 15.09
C GLY A 132 11.61 -13.86 15.46
N ILE A 133 10.40 -14.36 15.15
CA ILE A 133 9.92 -15.67 15.60
C ILE A 133 9.64 -16.61 14.41
N MET A 134 8.70 -16.27 13.52
CA MET A 134 8.20 -17.20 12.52
C MET A 134 9.25 -17.61 11.48
N TRP A 135 9.92 -16.65 10.83
CA TRP A 135 10.92 -16.97 9.78
C TRP A 135 12.13 -17.72 10.32
N PRO A 136 12.71 -17.38 11.48
CA PRO A 136 13.77 -18.18 12.08
C PRO A 136 13.33 -19.61 12.42
N LEU A 137 12.11 -19.82 12.91
CA LEU A 137 11.58 -21.15 13.23
C LEU A 137 11.30 -21.98 11.97
N ILE A 138 10.69 -21.39 10.95
CA ILE A 138 10.42 -22.05 9.66
C ILE A 138 11.73 -22.36 8.94
N SER A 139 12.70 -21.45 8.99
CA SER A 139 14.02 -21.64 8.37
C SER A 139 14.78 -22.87 8.93
N LYS A 140 14.58 -23.18 10.23
CA LYS A 140 15.12 -24.43 10.83
C LYS A 140 14.49 -25.71 10.27
N GLN A 141 13.32 -25.62 9.65
CA GLN A 141 12.60 -26.76 9.05
C GLN A 141 12.90 -26.93 7.55
N LYS A 142 13.95 -26.26 7.05
CA LYS A 142 14.45 -26.44 5.67
C LYS A 142 14.78 -27.92 5.42
N GLY A 143 14.23 -28.48 4.34
CA GLY A 143 14.35 -29.89 3.97
C GLY A 143 13.18 -30.77 4.43
N ASN A 144 12.40 -30.36 5.46
CA ASN A 144 11.22 -31.09 5.91
C ASN A 144 9.92 -30.39 5.47
N TRP A 145 9.82 -29.09 5.69
CA TRP A 145 8.62 -28.30 5.35
C TRP A 145 8.66 -27.74 3.93
N TYR A 146 9.85 -27.45 3.43
CA TYR A 146 10.08 -27.00 2.07
C TYR A 146 11.44 -27.51 1.54
N PRO A 147 11.59 -27.65 0.21
CA PRO A 147 12.80 -28.20 -0.39
C PRO A 147 14.04 -27.33 -0.12
N GLY A 148 15.18 -27.96 0.17
CA GLY A 148 16.42 -27.26 0.52
C GLY A 148 17.26 -26.80 -0.67
N ASP A 149 17.00 -27.37 -1.83
CA ASP A 149 17.66 -27.25 -3.13
C ASP A 149 17.14 -26.09 -3.98
N VAL A 150 16.00 -25.49 -3.59
CA VAL A 150 15.38 -24.40 -4.34
C VAL A 150 15.86 -23.03 -3.83
N PRO A 151 16.10 -22.04 -4.72
CA PRO A 151 16.44 -20.67 -4.32
C PRO A 151 15.38 -20.06 -3.40
N GLU A 152 15.82 -19.23 -2.44
CA GLU A 152 14.92 -18.48 -1.52
C GLU A 152 13.96 -17.52 -2.24
N SER A 153 14.24 -17.20 -3.50
CA SER A 153 13.37 -16.39 -4.37
C SER A 153 12.18 -17.16 -4.94
N SER A 154 12.15 -18.49 -4.80
CA SER A 154 11.03 -19.32 -5.27
C SER A 154 9.86 -19.32 -4.28
N MET A 155 8.63 -19.38 -4.78
CA MET A 155 7.43 -19.52 -3.95
C MET A 155 7.30 -20.89 -3.28
N THR A 156 8.04 -21.90 -3.72
CA THR A 156 8.15 -23.19 -3.03
C THR A 156 9.09 -23.13 -1.82
N SER A 157 9.74 -22.00 -1.57
CA SER A 157 10.64 -21.76 -0.45
C SER A 157 10.01 -20.85 0.61
N LEU A 158 10.83 -20.28 1.50
CA LEU A 158 10.42 -19.35 2.55
C LEU A 158 9.59 -18.15 2.03
N LEU A 159 9.82 -17.71 0.78
CA LEU A 159 9.06 -16.62 0.17
C LEU A 159 7.57 -16.94 0.03
N GLY A 160 7.22 -18.21 -0.22
CA GLY A 160 5.83 -18.66 -0.26
C GLY A 160 5.11 -18.40 1.05
N TYR A 161 5.71 -18.83 2.17
CA TYR A 161 5.16 -18.53 3.49
C TYR A 161 5.05 -17.02 3.73
N LYS A 162 6.10 -16.24 3.45
CA LYS A 162 6.09 -14.78 3.62
C LYS A 162 4.92 -14.12 2.89
N ALA A 163 4.69 -14.49 1.63
CA ALA A 163 3.63 -13.91 0.82
C ALA A 163 2.23 -14.35 1.28
N PHE A 164 1.99 -15.65 1.47
CA PHE A 164 0.65 -16.17 1.77
C PHE A 164 0.19 -15.86 3.20
N LEU A 165 1.11 -15.84 4.17
CA LEU A 165 0.77 -15.47 5.55
C LEU A 165 0.46 -13.97 5.67
N CYS A 166 1.24 -13.13 4.98
CA CYS A 166 0.97 -11.69 4.87
C CYS A 166 -0.41 -11.42 4.25
N VAL A 167 -0.67 -12.06 3.10
CA VAL A 167 -1.97 -12.00 2.42
C VAL A 167 -3.12 -12.42 3.34
N ALA A 168 -2.96 -13.50 4.08
CA ALA A 168 -4.03 -14.02 4.93
C ALA A 168 -4.43 -13.04 6.04
N LEU A 169 -3.47 -12.38 6.67
CA LEU A 169 -3.72 -11.31 7.64
C LEU A 169 -4.43 -10.11 7.00
N ILE A 170 -3.93 -9.66 5.85
CA ILE A 170 -4.46 -8.51 5.12
C ILE A 170 -5.90 -8.76 4.67
N VAL A 171 -6.18 -9.92 4.08
CA VAL A 171 -7.52 -10.29 3.60
C VAL A 171 -8.46 -10.54 4.77
N GLY A 172 -8.01 -11.16 5.87
CA GLY A 172 -8.83 -11.37 7.07
C GLY A 172 -9.31 -10.05 7.67
N ASP A 173 -8.40 -9.10 7.82
CA ASP A 173 -8.68 -7.79 8.41
C ASP A 173 -9.60 -6.96 7.51
N GLY A 174 -9.25 -6.91 6.22
CA GLY A 174 -10.00 -6.15 5.25
C GLY A 174 -11.39 -6.72 4.99
N LEU A 175 -11.55 -8.06 4.97
CA LEU A 175 -12.86 -8.70 4.84
C LEU A 175 -13.74 -8.43 6.05
N TYR A 176 -13.19 -8.49 7.27
CA TYR A 176 -13.93 -8.14 8.48
C TYR A 176 -14.49 -6.71 8.40
N HIS A 177 -13.64 -5.74 8.09
CA HIS A 177 -14.05 -4.34 7.96
C HIS A 177 -15.02 -4.13 6.79
N PHE A 178 -14.81 -4.81 5.66
CA PHE A 178 -15.73 -4.74 4.52
C PHE A 178 -17.13 -5.23 4.89
N ILE A 179 -17.23 -6.38 5.55
CA ILE A 179 -18.51 -6.94 6.02
C ILE A 179 -19.15 -5.99 7.03
N LYS A 180 -18.39 -5.53 8.03
CA LYS A 180 -18.87 -4.59 9.07
C LYS A 180 -19.46 -3.32 8.45
N VAL A 181 -18.73 -2.69 7.53
CA VAL A 181 -19.18 -1.47 6.84
C VAL A 181 -20.42 -1.74 6.00
N THR A 182 -20.42 -2.84 5.25
CA THR A 182 -21.56 -3.23 4.41
C THR A 182 -22.81 -3.48 5.26
N CYS A 183 -22.67 -4.15 6.41
CA CYS A 183 -23.75 -4.36 7.37
C CYS A 183 -24.27 -3.04 7.96
N ILE A 184 -23.38 -2.11 8.33
CA ILE A 184 -23.76 -0.78 8.84
C ILE A 184 -24.51 0.01 7.78
N ILE A 185 -24.03 0.01 6.54
CA ILE A 185 -24.68 0.68 5.42
C ILE A 185 -26.05 0.05 5.15
N ALA A 186 -26.15 -1.28 5.08
CA ALA A 186 -27.40 -1.99 4.86
C ALA A 186 -28.43 -1.69 5.96
N LYS A 187 -28.02 -1.69 7.23
CA LYS A 187 -28.86 -1.33 8.38
C LYS A 187 -29.33 0.12 8.28
N SER A 188 -28.43 1.06 7.96
CA SER A 188 -28.78 2.47 7.81
C SER A 188 -29.76 2.74 6.66
N LEU A 189 -29.65 1.99 5.55
CA LEU A 189 -30.58 2.07 4.42
C LEU A 189 -31.95 1.48 4.79
N HIS A 190 -31.97 0.38 5.54
CA HIS A 190 -33.20 -0.22 6.04
C HIS A 190 -33.92 0.71 7.03
N GLU A 191 -33.19 1.33 7.96
CA GLU A 191 -33.73 2.31 8.91
C GLU A 191 -34.22 3.59 8.23
N ARG A 192 -33.50 4.10 7.21
CA ARG A 192 -33.95 5.24 6.38
C ARG A 192 -35.19 4.93 5.54
N SER A 193 -35.38 3.67 5.16
CA SER A 193 -36.59 3.21 4.49
C SER A 193 -37.78 3.11 5.45
N ASN A 194 -37.54 2.87 6.74
CA ASN A 194 -38.57 2.72 7.77
C ASN A 194 -38.91 4.02 8.53
N HIS A 195 -38.01 5.00 8.60
CA HIS A 195 -38.27 6.27 9.28
C HIS A 195 -37.91 7.48 8.41
N ARG A 196 -38.93 8.23 7.97
CA ARG A 196 -38.79 9.62 7.53
C ARG A 196 -38.60 10.50 8.76
N HIS A 197 -37.51 11.26 8.76
CA HIS A 197 -37.11 12.34 9.68
C HIS A 197 -36.72 11.98 11.13
N VAL A 198 -35.44 12.21 11.45
CA VAL A 198 -35.04 12.79 12.75
C VAL A 198 -33.89 13.80 12.53
N LYS A 199 -34.06 15.00 13.08
CA LYS A 199 -33.11 16.13 13.12
C LYS A 199 -31.83 15.77 13.89
N LYS A 200 -30.68 16.28 13.46
CA LYS A 200 -29.45 16.33 14.28
C LYS A 200 -29.37 17.68 15.01
N GLY A 201 -29.23 17.62 16.34
CA GLY A 201 -28.97 18.75 17.22
C GLY A 201 -27.51 19.19 17.21
N THR A 202 -27.29 20.39 17.74
CA THR A 202 -26.12 21.26 17.64
C THR A 202 -25.25 21.25 18.91
N ASN A 203 -23.99 21.71 18.76
CA ASN A 203 -22.86 21.95 19.69
C ASN A 203 -21.86 20.77 19.75
N GLU A 204 -20.53 20.97 19.59
CA GLU A 204 -19.64 21.96 20.22
C GLU A 204 -18.40 22.33 19.34
N GLY A 205 -17.63 23.37 19.73
CA GLY A 205 -16.20 23.52 19.39
C GLY A 205 -15.80 24.13 18.02
N THR A 206 -15.02 25.22 18.04
CA THR A 206 -14.48 25.92 16.84
C THR A 206 -13.59 25.05 15.92
N LEU A 207 -12.99 23.97 16.43
CA LEU A 207 -12.25 22.96 15.65
C LEU A 207 -13.18 21.93 14.99
N GLU A 208 -14.33 21.62 15.59
CA GLU A 208 -15.32 20.72 14.99
C GLU A 208 -16.14 21.44 13.91
N ILE A 209 -16.30 22.76 13.99
CA ILE A 209 -17.01 23.56 12.97
C ILE A 209 -16.28 23.51 11.61
N ASP A 210 -14.94 23.62 11.58
CA ASP A 210 -14.16 23.57 10.33
C ASP A 210 -14.18 22.15 9.73
N ASP A 211 -14.05 21.11 10.57
CA ASP A 211 -14.21 19.71 10.14
C ASP A 211 -15.63 19.44 9.60
N MET A 212 -16.68 19.96 10.26
CA MET A 212 -18.07 19.84 9.81
C MET A 212 -18.32 20.55 8.48
N GLN A 213 -17.72 21.72 8.27
CA GLN A 213 -17.81 22.45 7.00
C GLN A 213 -17.10 21.67 5.87
N ARG A 214 -15.89 21.16 6.11
CA ARG A 214 -15.17 20.30 5.14
C ARG A 214 -15.96 19.04 4.80
N ASP A 215 -16.55 18.40 5.80
CA ASP A 215 -17.42 17.25 5.63
C ASP A 215 -18.67 17.60 4.81
N GLU A 216 -19.26 18.78 5.03
CA GLU A 216 -20.42 19.24 4.27
C GLU A 216 -20.05 19.49 2.80
N PHE A 217 -18.95 20.19 2.51
CA PHE A 217 -18.47 20.41 1.14
C PHE A 217 -18.12 19.10 0.42
N PHE A 218 -17.40 18.19 1.08
CA PHE A 218 -17.05 16.89 0.51
C PHE A 218 -18.28 16.01 0.23
N ASN A 219 -19.36 16.17 1.00
CA ASN A 219 -20.63 15.48 0.79
C ASN A 219 -21.56 16.18 -0.22
N LYS A 220 -21.47 17.51 -0.37
CA LYS A 220 -22.32 18.31 -1.27
C LYS A 220 -22.06 17.98 -2.75
N ASP A 221 -20.80 17.79 -3.11
CA ASP A 221 -20.37 17.39 -4.46
C ASP A 221 -20.26 15.86 -4.60
N TYR A 222 -21.31 15.13 -4.18
CA TYR A 222 -21.37 13.68 -4.39
C TYR A 222 -21.70 13.31 -5.83
N VAL A 223 -21.02 12.28 -6.34
CA VAL A 223 -21.37 11.65 -7.61
C VAL A 223 -22.54 10.71 -7.31
N PRO A 224 -23.68 10.80 -8.03
CA PRO A 224 -24.83 9.96 -7.75
C PRO A 224 -24.44 8.47 -7.80
N ASN A 225 -24.75 7.71 -6.75
CA ASN A 225 -24.40 6.29 -6.68
C ASN A 225 -24.94 5.51 -7.89
N ARG A 226 -26.10 5.90 -8.44
CA ARG A 226 -26.65 5.31 -9.68
C ARG A 226 -25.69 5.46 -10.87
N LEU A 227 -25.07 6.63 -11.02
CA LEU A 227 -24.11 6.90 -12.08
C LEU A 227 -22.83 6.08 -11.88
N VAL A 228 -22.38 5.93 -10.63
CA VAL A 228 -21.21 5.12 -10.28
C VAL A 228 -21.45 3.65 -10.61
N TYR A 229 -22.57 3.08 -10.16
CA TYR A 229 -22.91 1.67 -10.44
C TYR A 229 -23.16 1.42 -11.93
N ALA A 230 -23.82 2.34 -12.63
CA ALA A 230 -24.02 2.26 -14.07
C ALA A 230 -22.67 2.31 -14.81
N GLY A 231 -21.80 3.27 -14.47
CA GLY A 231 -20.46 3.39 -15.06
C GLY A 231 -19.59 2.16 -14.79
N TYR A 232 -19.60 1.66 -13.55
CA TYR A 232 -18.90 0.43 -13.19
C TYR A 232 -19.38 -0.75 -14.04
N THR A 233 -20.70 -0.93 -14.13
CA THR A 233 -21.30 -2.02 -14.92
C THR A 233 -20.96 -1.91 -16.40
N ILE A 234 -21.08 -0.72 -17.00
CA ILE A 234 -20.76 -0.50 -18.42
C ILE A 234 -19.28 -0.79 -18.70
N LEU A 235 -18.37 -0.24 -17.89
CA LEU A 235 -16.93 -0.45 -18.08
C LEU A 235 -16.54 -1.91 -17.84
N SER A 236 -17.13 -2.58 -16.84
CA SER A 236 -16.94 -4.02 -16.62
C SER A 236 -17.46 -4.84 -17.80
N LEU A 237 -18.62 -4.52 -18.38
CA LEU A 237 -19.13 -5.21 -19.58
C LEU A 237 -18.18 -5.04 -20.77
N ILE A 238 -17.64 -3.85 -20.98
CA ILE A 238 -16.63 -3.60 -22.02
C ILE A 238 -15.40 -4.49 -21.78
N ALA A 239 -14.91 -4.58 -20.54
CA ALA A 239 -13.77 -5.42 -20.20
C ALA A 239 -14.05 -6.92 -20.33
N ILE A 240 -15.26 -7.38 -19.99
CA ILE A 240 -15.71 -8.78 -20.14
C ILE A 240 -15.69 -9.21 -21.61
N VAL A 241 -15.99 -8.29 -22.54
CA VAL A 241 -15.92 -8.57 -23.99
C VAL A 241 -14.51 -8.39 -24.53
N SER A 242 -13.81 -7.31 -24.17
CA SER A 242 -12.52 -6.97 -24.76
C SER A 242 -11.38 -7.90 -24.32
N ILE A 243 -11.33 -8.31 -23.05
CA ILE A 243 -10.23 -9.09 -22.50
C ILE A 243 -10.14 -10.49 -23.15
N PRO A 244 -11.24 -11.26 -23.31
CA PRO A 244 -11.20 -12.55 -24.01
C PRO A 244 -10.82 -12.43 -25.50
N LEU A 245 -11.15 -11.30 -26.15
CA LEU A 245 -10.73 -11.04 -27.53
C LEU A 245 -9.22 -10.80 -27.64
N MET A 246 -8.64 -10.14 -26.63
CA MET A 246 -7.18 -9.91 -26.55
C MET A 246 -6.41 -11.16 -26.14
N PHE A 247 -6.97 -11.94 -25.21
CA PHE A 247 -6.37 -13.14 -24.66
C PHE A 247 -7.37 -14.29 -24.74
N ARG A 248 -7.34 -15.06 -25.83
CA ARG A 248 -8.28 -16.19 -26.07
C ARG A 248 -8.28 -17.24 -24.96
N GLN A 249 -7.20 -17.33 -24.20
CA GLN A 249 -7.05 -18.23 -23.05
C GLN A 249 -7.85 -17.77 -21.82
N VAL A 250 -8.25 -16.50 -21.77
CA VAL A 250 -9.05 -15.92 -20.68
C VAL A 250 -10.51 -15.93 -21.08
N LYS A 251 -11.30 -16.80 -20.44
CA LYS A 251 -12.74 -16.86 -20.67
C LYS A 251 -13.46 -15.72 -19.95
N TRP A 252 -14.59 -15.29 -20.50
CA TRP A 252 -15.38 -14.15 -20.01
C TRP A 252 -15.76 -14.28 -18.52
N TYR A 253 -16.03 -15.50 -18.04
CA TYR A 253 -16.40 -15.73 -16.64
C TYR A 253 -15.25 -15.50 -15.66
N TYR A 254 -13.97 -15.66 -16.06
CA TYR A 254 -12.84 -15.28 -15.21
C TYR A 254 -12.82 -13.78 -14.95
N VAL A 255 -13.14 -13.00 -15.99
CA VAL A 255 -13.20 -11.54 -15.92
C VAL A 255 -14.34 -11.11 -15.00
N VAL A 256 -15.53 -11.72 -15.12
CA VAL A 256 -16.67 -11.48 -14.21
C VAL A 256 -16.28 -11.71 -12.76
N VAL A 257 -15.67 -12.86 -12.44
CA VAL A 257 -15.25 -13.19 -11.07
C VAL A 257 -14.21 -12.19 -10.55
N ALA A 258 -13.25 -11.77 -11.40
CA ALA A 258 -12.26 -10.76 -11.02
C ALA A 258 -12.92 -9.42 -10.65
N TYR A 259 -13.90 -8.96 -11.42
CA TYR A 259 -14.64 -7.73 -11.12
C TYR A 259 -15.53 -7.87 -9.89
N VAL A 260 -16.13 -9.03 -9.61
CA VAL A 260 -16.90 -9.25 -8.37
C VAL A 260 -16.00 -9.26 -7.13
N LEU A 261 -14.79 -9.82 -7.24
CA LEU A 261 -13.83 -9.91 -6.14
C LEU A 261 -13.12 -8.56 -5.85
N ALA A 262 -12.93 -7.73 -6.88
CA ALA A 262 -12.14 -6.50 -6.80
C ALA A 262 -12.66 -5.42 -5.82
N PRO A 263 -13.97 -5.19 -5.62
CA PRO A 263 -14.46 -4.25 -4.60
C PRO A 263 -14.05 -4.63 -3.18
N VAL A 264 -14.15 -5.92 -2.83
CA VAL A 264 -13.80 -6.43 -1.51
C VAL A 264 -12.30 -6.24 -1.27
N LEU A 265 -11.47 -6.72 -2.21
CA LEU A 265 -10.01 -6.60 -2.10
C LEU A 265 -9.55 -5.13 -2.20
N GLY A 266 -10.25 -4.33 -3.00
CA GLY A 266 -10.00 -2.90 -3.15
C GLY A 266 -10.22 -2.17 -1.85
N PHE A 267 -11.34 -2.43 -1.16
CA PHE A 267 -11.63 -1.84 0.14
C PHE A 267 -10.58 -2.23 1.17
N SER A 268 -10.24 -3.53 1.25
CA SER A 268 -9.19 -4.04 2.14
C SER A 268 -7.86 -3.32 1.92
N ASN A 269 -7.46 -3.14 0.66
CA ASN A 269 -6.23 -2.45 0.32
C ASN A 269 -6.31 -0.96 0.69
N ALA A 270 -7.39 -0.27 0.29
CA ALA A 270 -7.57 1.15 0.58
C ALA A 270 -7.61 1.44 2.09
N TYR A 271 -8.18 0.55 2.90
CA TYR A 271 -8.17 0.64 4.35
C TYR A 271 -6.74 0.53 4.90
N GLY A 272 -5.96 -0.47 4.46
CA GLY A 272 -4.58 -0.66 4.89
C GLY A 272 -3.66 0.47 4.50
N THR A 273 -3.77 0.87 3.24
CA THR A 273 -3.09 2.03 2.69
C THR A 273 -3.44 3.31 3.46
N GLY A 274 -4.69 3.48 3.89
CA GLY A 274 -5.08 4.60 4.75
C GLY A 274 -4.47 4.60 6.15
N LEU A 275 -4.08 3.44 6.67
CA LEU A 275 -3.43 3.30 7.98
C LEU A 275 -1.89 3.38 7.90
N THR A 276 -1.28 2.75 6.91
CA THR A 276 0.19 2.52 6.85
C THR A 276 0.88 3.24 5.71
N ASP A 277 0.15 3.94 4.83
CA ASP A 277 0.64 4.52 3.57
C ASP A 277 1.12 3.49 2.53
N MET A 278 0.90 2.20 2.78
CA MET A 278 1.45 1.13 1.96
C MET A 278 0.37 0.50 1.07
N ASN A 279 0.55 0.59 -0.25
CA ASN A 279 -0.33 -0.01 -1.25
C ASN A 279 0.12 -1.45 -1.60
N MET A 280 -0.62 -2.44 -1.10
CA MET A 280 -0.27 -3.87 -1.22
C MET A 280 -0.96 -4.56 -2.40
N SER A 281 -1.42 -3.81 -3.41
CA SER A 281 -2.11 -4.32 -4.60
C SER A 281 -1.41 -5.50 -5.30
N TYR A 282 -0.08 -5.52 -5.32
CA TYR A 282 0.70 -6.65 -5.85
C TYR A 282 0.46 -7.96 -5.11
N ASN A 283 0.23 -7.92 -3.80
CA ASN A 283 -0.01 -9.13 -3.00
C ASN A 283 -1.41 -9.67 -3.25
N TYR A 284 -2.42 -8.81 -3.32
CA TYR A 284 -3.77 -9.20 -3.75
C TYR A 284 -3.79 -9.76 -5.17
N GLY A 285 -3.01 -9.16 -6.07
CA GLY A 285 -2.81 -9.65 -7.43
C GLY A 285 -2.28 -11.08 -7.47
N LYS A 286 -1.31 -11.43 -6.60
CA LYS A 286 -0.79 -12.80 -6.50
C LYS A 286 -1.87 -13.80 -6.09
N ILE A 287 -2.83 -13.43 -5.24
CA ILE A 287 -3.94 -14.32 -4.88
C ILE A 287 -4.79 -14.64 -6.11
N ALA A 288 -5.17 -13.59 -6.83
CA ALA A 288 -5.91 -13.72 -8.08
C ALA A 288 -5.13 -14.57 -9.09
N LEU A 289 -3.81 -14.37 -9.17
CA LEU A 289 -2.92 -15.17 -9.98
C LEU A 289 -3.06 -16.65 -9.68
N PHE A 290 -2.95 -17.07 -8.41
CA PHE A 290 -3.07 -18.48 -8.02
C PHE A 290 -4.47 -19.04 -8.30
N ILE A 291 -5.53 -18.29 -7.99
CA ILE A 291 -6.92 -18.72 -8.22
C ILE A 291 -7.17 -18.95 -9.71
N PHE A 292 -6.85 -17.96 -10.56
CA PHE A 292 -7.11 -18.05 -12.00
C PHE A 292 -6.14 -18.99 -12.71
N ALA A 293 -4.90 -19.14 -12.22
CA ALA A 293 -3.96 -20.11 -12.76
C ALA A 293 -4.40 -21.56 -12.47
N ALA A 294 -4.80 -21.85 -11.24
CA ALA A 294 -5.30 -23.17 -10.86
C ALA A 294 -6.57 -23.51 -11.65
N TRP A 295 -7.47 -22.54 -11.83
CA TRP A 295 -8.73 -22.75 -12.54
C TRP A 295 -8.55 -22.85 -14.06
N GLY A 296 -7.54 -22.20 -14.64
CA GLY A 296 -7.25 -22.29 -16.08
C GLY A 296 -6.59 -23.60 -16.50
N GLY A 297 -6.12 -24.42 -15.55
CA GLY A 297 -5.50 -25.72 -15.81
C GLY A 297 -4.17 -25.63 -16.56
N ARG A 298 -3.64 -26.79 -16.99
CA ARG A 298 -2.30 -26.88 -17.59
C ARG A 298 -2.14 -26.10 -18.90
N ASP A 299 -3.17 -26.05 -19.72
CA ASP A 299 -3.06 -25.48 -21.07
C ASP A 299 -3.22 -23.95 -21.09
N ASN A 300 -4.07 -23.39 -20.23
CA ASN A 300 -4.44 -21.97 -20.27
C ASN A 300 -4.15 -21.22 -18.95
N GLY A 301 -3.82 -21.94 -17.88
CA GLY A 301 -3.73 -21.36 -16.54
C GLY A 301 -2.62 -20.34 -16.36
N VAL A 302 -1.46 -20.48 -17.01
CA VAL A 302 -0.40 -19.47 -16.88
C VAL A 302 -0.86 -18.10 -17.38
N ILE A 303 -1.48 -18.05 -18.57
CA ILE A 303 -1.97 -16.79 -19.16
C ILE A 303 -3.20 -16.29 -18.38
N ALA A 304 -4.13 -17.18 -18.03
CA ALA A 304 -5.32 -16.82 -17.25
C ALA A 304 -4.95 -16.24 -15.88
N GLY A 305 -3.97 -16.83 -15.20
CA GLY A 305 -3.41 -16.35 -13.94
C GLY A 305 -2.78 -14.97 -14.06
N LEU A 306 -1.90 -14.77 -15.06
CA LEU A 306 -1.22 -13.48 -15.24
C LEU A 306 -2.20 -12.35 -15.62
N VAL A 307 -3.16 -12.62 -16.51
CA VAL A 307 -4.16 -11.62 -16.90
C VAL A 307 -5.11 -11.33 -15.73
N GLY A 308 -5.62 -12.36 -15.04
CA GLY A 308 -6.47 -12.22 -13.86
C GLY A 308 -5.77 -11.46 -12.73
N CYS A 309 -4.49 -11.75 -12.49
CA CYS A 309 -3.62 -10.98 -11.60
C CYS A 309 -3.58 -9.51 -12.00
N GLY A 310 -3.36 -9.21 -13.28
CA GLY A 310 -3.29 -7.84 -13.80
C GLY A 310 -4.60 -7.07 -13.58
N ILE A 311 -5.75 -7.69 -13.84
CA ILE A 311 -7.08 -7.09 -13.61
C ILE A 311 -7.25 -6.74 -12.14
N VAL A 312 -7.14 -7.72 -11.24
CA VAL A 312 -7.38 -7.52 -9.81
C VAL A 312 -6.37 -6.52 -9.23
N LYS A 313 -5.08 -6.69 -9.54
CA LYS A 313 -4.02 -5.77 -9.07
C LYS A 313 -4.33 -4.33 -9.48
N GLN A 314 -4.66 -4.08 -10.76
CA GLN A 314 -4.90 -2.72 -11.23
C GLN A 314 -6.13 -2.10 -10.59
N LEU A 315 -7.24 -2.84 -10.48
CA LEU A 315 -8.44 -2.34 -9.82
C LEU A 315 -8.17 -1.98 -8.36
N VAL A 316 -7.53 -2.89 -7.62
CA VAL A 316 -7.20 -2.72 -6.20
C VAL A 316 -6.23 -1.55 -5.98
N GLN A 317 -5.26 -1.37 -6.88
CA GLN A 317 -4.30 -0.28 -6.84
C GLN A 317 -4.97 1.08 -7.06
N VAL A 318 -5.65 1.26 -8.20
CA VAL A 318 -6.32 2.52 -8.57
C VAL A 318 -7.37 2.93 -7.53
N SER A 319 -8.07 1.94 -6.95
CA SER A 319 -9.05 2.20 -5.90
C SER A 319 -8.42 2.82 -4.65
N ALA A 320 -7.26 2.32 -4.22
CA ALA A 320 -6.56 2.81 -3.03
C ALA A 320 -5.92 4.19 -3.29
N ASP A 321 -5.30 4.37 -4.46
CA ASP A 321 -4.69 5.64 -4.87
C ASP A 321 -5.76 6.74 -4.99
N LEU A 322 -6.96 6.42 -5.51
CA LEU A 322 -8.07 7.38 -5.54
C LEU A 322 -8.53 7.79 -4.13
N MET A 323 -8.50 6.89 -3.14
CA MET A 323 -8.84 7.24 -1.76
C MET A 323 -7.79 8.16 -1.12
N HIS A 324 -6.50 7.99 -1.46
CA HIS A 324 -5.45 8.94 -1.11
C HIS A 324 -5.78 10.34 -1.59
N ASP A 325 -6.13 10.47 -2.87
CA ASP A 325 -6.41 11.78 -3.46
C ASP A 325 -7.69 12.39 -2.90
N PHE A 326 -8.69 11.57 -2.57
CA PHE A 326 -9.87 12.08 -1.88
C PHE A 326 -9.58 12.54 -0.46
N LYS A 327 -8.61 11.95 0.24
CA LYS A 327 -8.14 12.51 1.51
C LYS A 327 -7.54 13.88 1.28
N THR A 328 -6.69 14.03 0.28
CA THR A 328 -6.10 15.33 -0.08
C THR A 328 -7.19 16.35 -0.42
N ALA A 329 -8.19 15.94 -1.21
CA ALA A 329 -9.31 16.79 -1.60
C ALA A 329 -10.14 17.22 -0.39
N HIS A 330 -10.44 16.32 0.55
CA HIS A 330 -11.17 16.61 1.78
C HIS A 330 -10.42 17.64 2.64
N LEU A 331 -9.11 17.47 2.82
CA LEU A 331 -8.30 18.37 3.63
C LEU A 331 -8.03 19.74 2.98
N THR A 332 -8.04 19.81 1.65
CA THR A 332 -7.88 21.06 0.87
C THR A 332 -9.22 21.71 0.52
N SER A 333 -10.34 21.14 0.95
CA SER A 333 -11.69 21.54 0.52
C SER A 333 -11.88 21.56 -1.01
N THR A 334 -11.13 20.75 -1.74
CA THR A 334 -11.24 20.60 -3.20
C THR A 334 -12.46 19.75 -3.56
N SER A 335 -13.17 20.11 -4.64
CA SER A 335 -14.33 19.33 -5.08
C SER A 335 -13.95 17.87 -5.43
N PRO A 336 -14.66 16.86 -4.88
CA PRO A 336 -14.42 15.46 -5.24
C PRO A 336 -14.66 15.15 -6.73
N ARG A 337 -15.54 15.92 -7.38
CA ARG A 337 -15.80 15.75 -8.82
C ARG A 337 -14.61 16.18 -9.66
N SER A 338 -14.02 17.33 -9.35
CA SER A 338 -12.80 17.82 -10.01
C SER A 338 -11.65 16.83 -9.79
N MET A 339 -11.52 16.29 -8.57
CA MET A 339 -10.51 15.27 -8.27
C MET A 339 -10.70 14.00 -9.11
N LEU A 340 -11.94 13.50 -9.22
CA LEU A 340 -12.25 12.32 -10.04
C LEU A 340 -11.97 12.56 -11.54
N VAL A 341 -12.28 13.75 -12.06
CA VAL A 341 -11.99 14.12 -13.45
C VAL A 341 -10.48 14.22 -13.67
N GLY A 342 -9.74 14.82 -12.75
CA GLY A 342 -8.27 14.88 -12.79
C GLY A 342 -7.65 13.48 -12.82
N GLN A 343 -8.13 12.58 -11.95
CA GLN A 343 -7.71 11.18 -11.93
C GLN A 343 -8.06 10.43 -13.21
N ALA A 344 -9.22 10.68 -13.80
CA ALA A 344 -9.61 10.09 -15.09
C ALA A 344 -8.70 10.56 -16.24
N ILE A 345 -8.35 11.85 -16.29
CA ILE A 345 -7.42 12.41 -17.29
C ILE A 345 -6.03 11.82 -17.11
N GLY A 346 -5.51 11.81 -15.87
CA GLY A 346 -4.21 11.21 -15.55
C GLY A 346 -4.16 9.72 -15.88
N THR A 347 -5.22 8.98 -15.58
CA THR A 347 -5.36 7.57 -15.96
C THR A 347 -5.36 7.38 -17.48
N ALA A 348 -6.08 8.23 -18.23
CA ALA A 348 -6.11 8.18 -19.69
C ALA A 348 -4.70 8.40 -20.29
N MET A 349 -4.00 9.44 -19.81
CA MET A 349 -2.63 9.74 -20.20
C MET A 349 -1.71 8.57 -19.86
N GLY A 350 -1.80 8.03 -18.64
CA GLY A 350 -0.99 6.88 -18.20
C GLY A 350 -1.21 5.63 -19.05
N CYS A 351 -2.44 5.35 -19.46
CA CYS A 351 -2.76 4.22 -20.34
C CYS A 351 -2.09 4.30 -21.72
N ILE A 352 -1.78 5.51 -22.19
CA ILE A 352 -1.12 5.75 -23.48
C ILE A 352 0.40 5.85 -23.29
N ILE A 353 0.86 6.72 -22.38
CA ILE A 353 2.28 7.03 -22.20
C ILE A 353 3.03 5.81 -21.67
N SER A 354 2.50 5.09 -20.67
CA SER A 354 3.23 3.98 -20.03
C SER A 354 3.56 2.85 -21.01
N PRO A 355 2.63 2.32 -21.83
CA PRO A 355 2.97 1.36 -22.87
C PRO A 355 3.96 1.87 -23.91
N LEU A 356 3.86 3.14 -24.33
CA LEU A 356 4.77 3.71 -25.31
C LEU A 356 6.20 3.81 -24.76
N THR A 357 6.34 4.28 -23.52
CA THR A 357 7.63 4.29 -22.82
C THR A 357 8.16 2.87 -22.65
N PHE A 358 7.34 1.92 -22.20
CA PHE A 358 7.76 0.51 -22.11
C PHE A 358 8.24 -0.04 -23.45
N LEU A 359 7.50 0.20 -24.54
CA LEU A 359 7.88 -0.25 -25.89
C LEU A 359 9.17 0.41 -26.39
N LEU A 360 9.40 1.68 -26.07
CA LEU A 360 10.65 2.38 -26.37
C LEU A 360 11.83 1.67 -25.70
N PHE A 361 11.73 1.44 -24.39
CA PHE A 361 12.76 0.74 -23.62
C PHE A 361 12.95 -0.71 -24.09
N TYR A 362 11.85 -1.42 -24.35
CA TYR A 362 11.87 -2.82 -24.81
C TYR A 362 12.49 -2.98 -26.21
N ARG A 363 12.40 -1.97 -27.07
CA ARG A 363 13.09 -1.98 -28.38
C ARG A 363 14.54 -1.49 -28.31
N ALA A 364 14.83 -0.54 -27.42
CA ALA A 364 16.16 0.05 -27.30
C ALA A 364 17.15 -0.83 -26.52
N PHE A 365 16.64 -1.64 -25.59
CA PHE A 365 17.44 -2.45 -24.69
C PHE A 365 16.97 -3.91 -24.68
N ASP A 366 17.90 -4.82 -24.43
CA ASP A 366 17.62 -6.26 -24.31
C ASP A 366 17.02 -6.60 -22.94
N ILE A 367 15.77 -6.16 -22.74
CA ILE A 367 15.06 -6.31 -21.48
C ILE A 367 14.64 -7.76 -21.27
N GLY A 368 15.09 -8.34 -20.16
CA GLY A 368 14.79 -9.72 -19.77
C GLY A 368 15.92 -10.69 -20.04
N ASN A 369 17.04 -10.25 -20.63
CA ASN A 369 18.24 -11.06 -20.74
C ASN A 369 18.84 -11.35 -19.34
N PRO A 370 18.96 -12.61 -18.91
CA PRO A 370 19.52 -12.97 -17.59
C PRO A 370 21.00 -12.58 -17.41
N GLU A 371 21.75 -12.52 -18.51
CA GLU A 371 23.17 -12.18 -18.54
C GLU A 371 23.41 -10.69 -18.84
N GLY A 372 22.39 -10.01 -19.37
CA GLY A 372 22.43 -8.59 -19.69
C GLY A 372 22.28 -7.68 -18.45
N TYR A 373 22.48 -6.38 -18.68
CA TYR A 373 22.30 -5.35 -17.66
C TYR A 373 20.81 -5.15 -17.30
N TRP A 374 19.91 -5.24 -18.29
CA TRP A 374 18.48 -4.99 -18.12
C TRP A 374 17.68 -6.26 -17.79
N LYS A 375 17.99 -6.87 -16.64
CA LYS A 375 17.29 -8.07 -16.17
C LYS A 375 15.84 -7.73 -15.80
N ALA A 376 14.91 -8.65 -16.04
CA ALA A 376 13.51 -8.53 -15.64
C ALA A 376 13.15 -9.51 -14.50
N PRO A 377 13.76 -9.39 -13.30
CA PRO A 377 13.65 -10.39 -12.24
C PRO A 377 12.20 -10.60 -11.80
N TYR A 378 11.41 -9.52 -11.72
CA TYR A 378 9.99 -9.63 -11.35
C TYR A 378 9.15 -10.38 -12.39
N ALA A 379 9.44 -10.23 -13.69
CA ALA A 379 8.71 -10.97 -14.72
C ALA A 379 8.92 -12.48 -14.57
N LEU A 380 10.15 -12.90 -14.25
CA LEU A 380 10.46 -14.31 -13.96
C LEU A 380 9.74 -14.81 -12.71
N ILE A 381 9.71 -14.02 -11.63
CA ILE A 381 9.00 -14.37 -10.39
C ILE A 381 7.50 -14.56 -10.68
N PHE A 382 6.85 -13.63 -11.39
CA PHE A 382 5.42 -13.74 -11.74
C PHE A 382 5.12 -14.90 -12.70
N ARG A 383 6.00 -15.17 -13.66
CA ARG A 383 5.87 -16.35 -14.53
C ARG A 383 5.96 -17.65 -13.73
N ASN A 384 6.97 -17.79 -12.86
CA ASN A 384 7.15 -18.99 -12.05
C ASN A 384 5.99 -19.17 -11.06
N MET A 385 5.46 -18.08 -10.50
CA MET A 385 4.24 -18.11 -9.70
C MET A 385 3.03 -18.61 -10.50
N ALA A 386 2.88 -18.18 -11.74
CA ALA A 386 1.75 -18.60 -12.56
C ALA A 386 1.85 -20.09 -12.95
N ILE A 387 3.07 -20.58 -13.22
CA ILE A 387 3.33 -22.01 -13.43
C ILE A 387 3.01 -22.80 -12.15
N LEU A 388 3.47 -22.33 -10.98
CA LEU A 388 3.15 -22.97 -9.71
C LEU A 388 1.64 -22.95 -9.42
N GLY A 389 0.96 -21.86 -9.78
CA GLY A 389 -0.48 -21.72 -9.62
C GLY A 389 -1.28 -22.72 -10.44
N VAL A 390 -0.79 -23.14 -11.62
CA VAL A 390 -1.39 -24.20 -12.44
C VAL A 390 -1.39 -25.55 -11.73
N GLU A 391 -0.35 -25.84 -10.94
CA GLU A 391 -0.27 -27.05 -10.10
C GLU A 391 -1.19 -26.99 -8.88
N GLY A 392 -1.84 -25.84 -8.64
CA GLY A 392 -2.80 -25.62 -7.58
C GLY A 392 -2.17 -25.36 -6.22
N LEU A 393 -3.01 -25.31 -5.18
CA LEU A 393 -2.58 -25.03 -3.81
C LEU A 393 -1.71 -26.15 -3.21
N SER A 394 -1.69 -27.34 -3.83
CA SER A 394 -0.82 -28.48 -3.49
C SER A 394 0.65 -28.23 -3.76
N ALA A 395 0.99 -27.24 -4.60
CA ALA A 395 2.37 -26.91 -4.91
C ALA A 395 2.99 -25.93 -3.88
N LEU A 396 2.20 -25.46 -2.91
CA LEU A 396 2.71 -24.63 -1.82
C LEU A 396 3.47 -25.48 -0.80
N PRO A 397 4.42 -24.86 -0.07
CA PRO A 397 5.11 -25.52 1.02
C PRO A 397 4.19 -26.17 2.05
N LYS A 398 4.66 -27.22 2.72
CA LYS A 398 3.86 -27.97 3.69
C LYS A 398 3.36 -27.06 4.81
N TYR A 399 2.11 -27.22 5.23
CA TYR A 399 1.45 -26.40 6.27
C TYR A 399 1.26 -24.91 5.91
N CYS A 400 1.65 -24.44 4.71
CA CYS A 400 1.49 -23.03 4.33
C CYS A 400 0.02 -22.58 4.40
N LEU A 401 -0.90 -23.39 3.87
CA LEU A 401 -2.35 -23.11 3.89
C LEU A 401 -2.93 -23.14 5.30
N GLU A 402 -2.51 -24.08 6.14
CA GLU A 402 -2.98 -24.20 7.52
C GLU A 402 -2.54 -22.99 8.36
N LEU A 403 -1.29 -22.56 8.19
CA LEU A 403 -0.76 -21.35 8.84
C LEU A 403 -1.46 -20.10 8.33
N SER A 404 -1.73 -20.00 7.02
CA SER A 404 -2.52 -18.91 6.44
C SER A 404 -3.94 -18.90 7.00
N ALA A 405 -4.63 -20.04 7.08
CA ALA A 405 -5.96 -20.13 7.66
C ALA A 405 -5.96 -19.73 9.14
N GLY A 406 -4.94 -20.14 9.91
CA GLY A 406 -4.75 -19.74 11.31
C GLY A 406 -4.56 -18.24 11.47
N LEU A 407 -3.72 -17.60 10.64
CA LEU A 407 -3.52 -16.14 10.68
C LEU A 407 -4.73 -15.36 10.19
N PHE A 408 -5.46 -15.87 9.20
CA PHE A 408 -6.74 -15.30 8.77
C PHE A 408 -7.74 -15.29 9.93
N ALA A 409 -7.91 -16.44 10.60
CA ALA A 409 -8.80 -16.56 11.76
C ALA A 409 -8.34 -15.65 12.92
N PHE A 410 -7.03 -15.58 13.18
CA PHE A 410 -6.44 -14.67 14.16
C PHE A 410 -6.76 -13.21 13.87
N SER A 411 -6.64 -12.77 12.61
CA SER A 411 -6.98 -11.40 12.20
C SER A 411 -8.46 -11.08 12.42
N VAL A 412 -9.36 -11.99 12.04
CA VAL A 412 -10.81 -11.83 12.27
C VAL A 412 -11.11 -11.77 13.78
N LEU A 413 -10.49 -12.66 14.56
CA LEU A 413 -10.70 -12.75 16.01
C LEU A 413 -10.20 -11.51 16.75
N ILE A 414 -9.04 -10.95 16.38
CA ILE A 414 -8.53 -9.71 16.98
C ILE A 414 -9.50 -8.55 16.71
N ASN A 415 -10.01 -8.43 15.49
CA ASN A 415 -10.95 -7.35 15.17
C ASN A 415 -12.28 -7.52 15.90
N LEU A 416 -12.77 -8.76 16.00
CA LEU A 416 -13.96 -9.08 16.79
C LEU A 416 -13.76 -8.69 18.26
N MET A 417 -12.62 -9.11 18.84
CA MET A 417 -12.23 -8.75 20.21
C MET A 417 -12.18 -7.22 20.38
N ARG A 418 -11.53 -6.51 19.45
CA ARG A 418 -11.39 -5.05 19.50
C ARG A 418 -12.74 -4.32 19.52
N ASP A 419 -13.74 -4.87 18.84
CA ASP A 419 -15.09 -4.33 18.82
C ASP A 419 -15.88 -4.61 20.11
N PHE A 420 -15.72 -5.79 20.71
CA PHE A 420 -16.40 -6.16 21.96
C PHE A 420 -15.70 -5.69 23.25
N LEU A 421 -14.39 -5.41 23.21
CA LEU A 421 -13.63 -4.97 24.38
C LEU A 421 -13.93 -3.50 24.75
N PRO A 422 -13.93 -3.16 26.06
CA PRO A 422 -14.05 -1.79 26.54
C PRO A 422 -12.93 -0.89 25.99
N SER A 423 -13.20 0.42 25.88
CA SER A 423 -12.28 1.41 25.30
C SER A 423 -10.86 1.36 25.89
N LYS A 424 -10.71 1.08 27.19
CA LYS A 424 -9.40 0.95 27.87
C LYS A 424 -8.49 -0.14 27.28
N TYR A 425 -9.05 -1.23 26.77
CA TYR A 425 -8.26 -2.34 26.21
C TYR A 425 -8.18 -2.31 24.69
N ARG A 426 -9.05 -1.52 24.04
CA ARG A 426 -9.10 -1.36 22.59
C ARG A 426 -7.81 -0.77 22.01
N ASP A 427 -7.17 0.13 22.75
CA ASP A 427 -5.97 0.85 22.31
C ASP A 427 -4.69 0.01 22.40
N TYR A 428 -4.74 -1.13 23.09
CA TYR A 428 -3.62 -2.08 23.21
C TYR A 428 -3.71 -3.23 22.20
N MET A 429 -4.86 -3.44 21.55
CA MET A 429 -5.03 -4.52 20.58
C MET A 429 -4.36 -4.13 19.27
N PRO A 430 -3.42 -4.92 18.72
CA PRO A 430 -2.72 -4.54 17.51
C PRO A 430 -3.66 -4.55 16.31
N LEU A 431 -3.29 -3.79 15.28
CA LEU A 431 -3.97 -3.76 13.99
C LEU A 431 -3.42 -4.87 13.08
N PRO A 432 -4.18 -5.94 12.78
CA PRO A 432 -3.68 -7.06 11.99
C PRO A 432 -3.14 -6.65 10.61
N MET A 433 -3.79 -5.66 9.97
CA MET A 433 -3.32 -5.16 8.68
C MET A 433 -1.97 -4.43 8.76
N ALA A 434 -1.74 -3.65 9.82
CA ALA A 434 -0.45 -3.00 10.06
C ALA A 434 0.64 -4.04 10.40
N MET A 435 0.29 -5.06 11.19
CA MET A 435 1.20 -6.18 11.50
C MET A 435 1.64 -6.97 10.27
N ALA A 436 0.84 -6.97 9.21
CA ALA A 436 1.12 -7.77 8.02
C ALA A 436 2.21 -7.17 7.12
N VAL A 437 2.42 -5.85 7.14
CA VAL A 437 3.39 -5.18 6.25
C VAL A 437 4.83 -5.70 6.44
N PRO A 438 5.36 -5.82 7.67
CA PRO A 438 6.71 -6.35 7.91
C PRO A 438 6.93 -7.81 7.46
N PHE A 439 5.87 -8.62 7.33
CA PHE A 439 6.01 -10.03 6.90
C PHE A 439 6.71 -10.15 5.54
N LEU A 440 6.56 -9.12 4.70
CA LEU A 440 7.19 -9.03 3.38
C LEU A 440 8.31 -8.00 3.32
N VAL A 441 8.09 -6.79 3.85
CA VAL A 441 9.03 -5.67 3.67
C VAL A 441 10.31 -5.88 4.46
N GLY A 442 10.22 -6.39 5.69
CA GLY A 442 11.35 -6.46 6.62
C GLY A 442 11.02 -5.83 7.97
N ALA A 443 11.82 -6.16 8.98
CA ALA A 443 11.72 -5.55 10.31
C ALA A 443 12.34 -4.14 10.37
N ASN A 444 13.25 -3.80 9.47
CA ASN A 444 13.89 -2.48 9.35
C ASN A 444 12.84 -1.39 9.19
N PHE A 445 11.91 -1.58 8.26
CA PHE A 445 10.77 -0.68 8.04
C PHE A 445 10.00 -0.36 9.33
N ALA A 446 9.72 -1.36 10.16
CA ALA A 446 8.99 -1.15 11.41
C ALA A 446 9.81 -0.38 12.45
N ILE A 447 11.13 -0.57 12.48
CA ILE A 447 12.06 0.18 13.33
C ILE A 447 12.06 1.65 12.91
N ASP A 448 12.22 1.94 11.62
CA ASP A 448 12.30 3.32 11.13
C ASP A 448 10.99 4.10 11.40
N MET A 449 9.83 3.44 11.20
CA MET A 449 8.53 4.03 11.57
C MET A 449 8.43 4.30 13.08
N CYS A 450 8.94 3.40 13.93
CA CYS A 450 8.96 3.60 15.38
C CYS A 450 9.88 4.75 15.80
N VAL A 451 11.00 4.94 15.11
CA VAL A 451 11.87 6.11 15.30
C VAL A 451 11.09 7.39 14.98
N GLY A 452 10.32 7.41 13.91
CA GLY A 452 9.41 8.53 13.59
C GLY A 452 8.41 8.84 14.73
N SER A 453 7.74 7.82 15.25
CA SER A 453 6.88 7.96 16.45
C SER A 453 7.62 8.52 17.66
N LEU A 454 8.85 8.05 17.91
CA LEU A 454 9.67 8.49 19.04
C LEU A 454 10.04 9.97 18.90
N VAL A 455 10.40 10.42 17.70
CA VAL A 455 10.67 11.84 17.39
C VAL A 455 9.44 12.69 17.71
N VAL A 456 8.25 12.26 17.27
CA VAL A 456 6.99 12.99 17.55
C VAL A 456 6.68 12.99 19.05
N PHE A 457 6.87 11.87 19.74
CA PHE A 457 6.63 11.77 21.17
C PHE A 457 7.54 12.71 21.97
N VAL A 458 8.84 12.73 21.67
CA VAL A 458 9.81 13.63 22.30
C VAL A 458 9.46 15.09 22.00
N TRP A 459 9.14 15.42 20.74
CA TRP A 459 8.77 16.78 20.37
C TRP A 459 7.49 17.24 21.09
N HIS A 460 6.47 16.39 21.16
CA HIS A 460 5.23 16.73 21.85
C HIS A 460 5.43 16.94 23.36
N ASN A 461 6.39 16.24 23.98
CA ASN A 461 6.77 16.46 25.38
C ASN A 461 7.54 17.78 25.59
N ILE A 462 8.29 18.25 24.59
CA ILE A 462 9.03 19.51 24.66
C ILE A 462 8.10 20.69 24.36
N ASN A 463 7.35 20.64 23.26
CA ASN A 463 6.47 21.73 22.83
C ASN A 463 5.27 21.22 22.01
N ARG A 464 4.14 21.06 22.70
CA ARG A 464 2.89 20.52 22.15
C ARG A 464 2.27 21.37 21.03
N LYS A 465 2.36 22.71 21.12
CA LYS A 465 1.71 23.62 20.15
C LYS A 465 2.45 23.63 18.81
N ASP A 466 3.78 23.71 18.86
CA ASP A 466 4.60 23.68 17.64
C ASP A 466 4.57 22.29 16.97
N ALA A 467 4.56 21.21 17.76
CA ALA A 467 4.54 19.84 17.21
C ALA A 467 3.29 19.58 16.37
N ALA A 468 2.10 20.00 16.83
CA ALA A 468 0.85 19.77 16.10
C ALA A 468 0.83 20.44 14.71
N LEU A 469 1.45 21.62 14.58
CA LEU A 469 1.50 22.37 13.33
C LEU A 469 2.66 21.96 12.41
N LEU A 470 3.83 21.63 12.97
CA LEU A 470 5.07 21.45 12.19
C LEU A 470 5.38 19.99 11.87
N VAL A 471 4.93 19.03 12.67
CA VAL A 471 5.22 17.60 12.44
C VAL A 471 4.82 17.15 11.03
N PRO A 472 3.60 17.46 10.52
CA PRO A 472 3.24 17.07 9.15
C PRO A 472 4.15 17.71 8.10
N ALA A 473 4.57 18.98 8.28
CA ALA A 473 5.47 19.67 7.35
C ALA A 473 6.89 19.07 7.35
N VAL A 474 7.44 18.78 8.54
CA VAL A 474 8.77 18.15 8.69
C VAL A 474 8.77 16.73 8.11
N ALA A 475 7.75 15.94 8.45
CA ALA A 475 7.60 14.58 7.93
C ALA A 475 7.46 14.57 6.40
N SER A 476 6.70 15.51 5.83
CA SER A 476 6.59 15.69 4.38
C SER A 476 7.93 16.05 3.75
N GLY A 477 8.73 16.90 4.41
CA GLY A 477 10.08 17.26 3.97
C GLY A 477 11.00 16.04 3.91
N PHE A 478 10.95 15.17 4.94
CA PHE A 478 11.69 13.92 4.95
C PHE A 478 11.30 12.97 3.80
N ILE A 479 10.00 12.71 3.61
CA ILE A 479 9.49 11.85 2.54
C ILE A 479 9.86 12.42 1.16
N CYS A 480 9.63 13.71 0.95
CA CYS A 480 9.86 14.34 -0.35
C CYS A 480 11.35 14.43 -0.71
N GLY A 481 12.22 14.77 0.24
CA GLY A 481 13.66 14.93 -0.05
C GLY A 481 14.35 13.63 -0.44
N ASP A 482 14.03 12.53 0.27
CA ASP A 482 14.53 11.18 -0.03
C ASP A 482 13.90 10.65 -1.32
N GLY A 483 12.59 10.83 -1.50
CA GLY A 483 11.88 10.47 -2.73
C GLY A 483 12.44 11.16 -3.98
N ILE A 484 12.66 12.48 -3.94
CA ILE A 484 13.17 13.26 -5.08
C ILE A 484 14.61 12.85 -5.45
N TRP A 485 15.44 12.44 -4.48
CA TRP A 485 16.80 11.95 -4.75
C TRP A 485 16.84 10.71 -5.66
N THR A 486 15.75 9.93 -5.71
CA THR A 486 15.61 8.78 -6.62
C THR A 486 15.76 9.18 -8.10
N PHE A 487 15.35 10.41 -8.47
CA PHE A 487 15.44 10.87 -9.85
C PHE A 487 16.90 11.18 -10.29
N PRO A 488 17.68 12.02 -9.59
CA PRO A 488 19.10 12.19 -9.90
C PRO A 488 19.90 10.89 -9.86
N SER A 489 19.68 10.03 -8.86
CA SER A 489 20.38 8.73 -8.79
C SER A 489 20.05 7.82 -9.98
N SER A 490 18.80 7.83 -10.46
CA SER A 490 18.41 7.12 -11.69
C SER A 490 19.11 7.68 -12.93
N LEU A 491 19.23 9.02 -13.05
CA LEU A 491 19.98 9.66 -14.13
C LEU A 491 21.48 9.32 -14.10
N LEU A 492 22.08 9.31 -12.91
CA LEU A 492 23.48 8.90 -12.71
C LEU A 492 23.69 7.43 -13.12
N SER A 493 22.75 6.54 -12.75
CA SER A 493 22.77 5.14 -13.16
C SER A 493 22.64 4.99 -14.69
N LEU A 494 21.79 5.79 -15.35
CA LEU A 494 21.68 5.84 -16.81
C LEU A 494 22.98 6.32 -17.46
N GLY A 495 23.66 7.28 -16.84
CA GLY A 495 25.01 7.72 -17.20
C GLY A 495 26.13 6.72 -16.86
N LYS A 496 25.79 5.52 -16.36
CA LYS A 496 26.72 4.47 -15.90
C LYS A 496 27.67 4.94 -14.79
N VAL A 497 27.31 6.01 -14.07
CA VAL A 497 28.06 6.48 -12.91
C VAL A 497 27.75 5.53 -11.76
N LYS A 498 28.77 4.80 -11.32
CA LYS A 498 28.67 3.94 -10.14
C LYS A 498 28.98 4.75 -8.89
N PRO A 499 28.31 4.46 -7.77
CA PRO A 499 28.70 5.06 -6.51
C PRO A 499 30.11 4.62 -6.12
N PRO A 500 30.94 5.52 -5.57
CA PRO A 500 32.38 5.29 -5.44
C PRO A 500 32.77 4.33 -4.32
N ILE A 501 31.96 4.21 -3.26
CA ILE A 501 32.30 3.44 -2.06
C ILE A 501 31.28 2.32 -1.88
N CYS A 502 31.71 1.11 -1.56
CA CYS A 502 30.84 0.05 -1.04
C CYS A 502 31.12 -0.11 0.46
N MET A 503 30.17 0.29 1.31
CA MET A 503 30.22 0.02 2.75
C MET A 503 29.53 -1.31 3.04
N LYS A 504 30.28 -2.33 3.44
CA LYS A 504 29.75 -3.67 3.77
C LYS A 504 30.11 -4.06 5.19
N PHE A 505 29.18 -4.72 5.87
CA PHE A 505 29.37 -5.17 7.25
C PHE A 505 29.53 -6.69 7.28
N THR A 506 30.67 -7.16 7.77
CA THR A 506 30.99 -8.58 7.90
C THR A 506 31.34 -8.90 9.36
N PRO A 507 31.16 -10.15 9.80
CA PRO A 507 31.73 -10.61 11.07
C PRO A 507 33.24 -10.31 11.09
N GLY A 508 33.75 -9.83 12.22
CA GLY A 508 35.19 -9.75 12.44
C GLY A 508 35.79 -11.15 12.31
N SER A 509 36.83 -11.25 11.49
CA SER A 509 37.61 -12.48 11.28
C SER A 509 38.24 -12.99 12.56
#